data_AF-A0A6P5GZH7-F1
#
_entry.id   AF-A0A6P5GZH7-F1
#
_cell.length_a   1.000
_cell.length_b   1.000
_cell.length_c   1.000
_cell.angle_alpha   90.00
_cell.angle_beta   90.00
_cell.angle_gamma   90.00
#
_symmetry.space_group_name_H-M   'P 1'
#
loop_
_entity.id
_entity.type
_entity.pdbx_description
1 polymer ?
#
loop_
_entity_poly.entity_id
_entity_poly.type
_entity_poly.pdbx_seq_one_letter_code
_entity_poly.pdbx_strand_id
1 'polypeptide(L)'
;MASSPAALLLLLLLLLVLFFSPSSGEEGNGGGVLPRFAEASLVAGLISSSVRAALESPLNYARSYLADLLPACVPRAIYLDSDVLAVDDVRRLWATRLPSAAVVAAPEYCRANFTRYFTPAFWSDPALGPRAFRRPRPPCYFNTGVMLVDLRRWRAAGYRRRIEAWMGLQRQRRIYELGSLPPFLLVFAGAIEAVDHRWNQHGLGGDNVHGSCRPLHPGPVSLMHWSGKGKPWDRLDAANPCPLDRIWAPYDLYIPPPPPPPPSHESNSSFSHSLSSW
;
A
#
# COMPACT_ATOMS: atom_id res chain seq x y z
N MET A 1 -6.39 15.05 -45.75
CA MET A 1 -6.41 13.73 -45.09
C MET A 1 -5.60 13.83 -43.82
N ALA A 2 -6.26 14.15 -42.70
CA ALA A 2 -5.64 14.24 -41.38
C ALA A 2 -6.29 13.17 -40.51
N SER A 3 -5.62 12.02 -40.40
CA SER A 3 -6.03 10.94 -39.50
C SER A 3 -5.54 11.29 -38.11
N SER A 4 -6.41 11.87 -37.30
CA SER A 4 -6.24 11.97 -35.86
C SER A 4 -6.77 10.69 -35.21
N PRO A 5 -5.94 9.88 -34.53
CA PRO A 5 -6.41 9.12 -33.39
C PRO A 5 -6.05 9.94 -32.17
N ALA A 6 -7.07 10.47 -31.51
CA ALA A 6 -6.97 10.90 -30.13
C ALA A 6 -6.41 9.72 -29.31
N ALA A 7 -5.10 9.78 -29.07
CA ALA A 7 -4.41 9.04 -28.05
C ALA A 7 -4.97 9.53 -26.70
N LEU A 8 -6.13 9.01 -26.30
CA LEU A 8 -6.61 9.17 -24.94
C LEU A 8 -5.76 8.25 -24.07
N LEU A 9 -4.63 8.80 -23.67
CA LEU A 9 -3.71 8.33 -22.66
C LEU A 9 -4.46 8.21 -21.34
N LEU A 10 -5.20 7.13 -21.11
CA LEU A 10 -5.73 6.83 -19.77
C LEU A 10 -4.58 6.26 -18.93
N LEU A 11 -3.70 7.17 -18.49
CA LEU A 11 -2.78 6.91 -17.40
C LEU A 11 -3.64 6.87 -16.12
N LEU A 12 -4.28 5.74 -15.84
CA LEU A 12 -4.83 5.46 -14.51
C LEU A 12 -3.63 5.23 -13.58
N LEU A 13 -3.01 6.34 -13.15
CA LEU A 13 -2.36 6.41 -11.84
C LEU A 13 -3.49 6.11 -10.84
N LEU A 14 -3.50 4.91 -10.28
CA LEU A 14 -4.37 4.58 -9.17
C LEU A 14 -3.83 5.25 -7.89
N LEU A 15 -3.80 6.58 -7.89
CA LEU A 15 -4.12 7.38 -6.71
C LEU A 15 -5.65 7.38 -6.64
N LEU A 16 -6.29 6.25 -6.26
CA LEU A 16 -7.74 6.18 -6.06
C LEU A 16 -8.16 4.81 -5.52
N VAL A 17 -7.95 4.59 -4.23
CA VAL A 17 -8.98 3.86 -3.50
C VAL A 17 -10.10 4.87 -3.25
N LEU A 18 -11.09 4.87 -4.17
CA LEU A 18 -12.50 5.20 -3.93
C LEU A 18 -12.91 6.66 -3.64
N PHE A 19 -12.92 7.58 -4.60
CA PHE A 19 -13.60 8.85 -4.38
C PHE A 19 -14.31 9.37 -5.63
N PHE A 20 -15.54 9.87 -5.39
CA PHE A 20 -16.43 10.68 -6.24
C PHE A 20 -17.56 9.98 -7.04
N SER A 21 -18.72 9.83 -6.39
CA SER A 21 -20.02 10.17 -7.00
C SER A 21 -21.10 10.39 -5.91
N PRO A 22 -21.90 11.49 -5.95
CA PRO A 22 -22.97 11.74 -4.99
C PRO A 22 -24.34 11.30 -5.53
N SER A 23 -25.21 10.78 -4.65
CA SER A 23 -26.67 10.93 -4.70
C SER A 23 -27.23 10.39 -3.39
N SER A 24 -27.67 11.23 -2.44
CA SER A 24 -28.95 11.97 -2.33
C SER A 24 -29.88 11.27 -1.33
N GLY A 25 -30.07 11.90 -0.17
CA GLY A 25 -31.00 11.49 0.89
C GLY A 25 -30.53 12.01 2.25
N GLU A 26 -31.04 13.18 2.63
CA GLU A 26 -30.95 13.95 3.89
C GLU A 26 -30.98 13.11 5.20
N GLU A 27 -30.50 13.51 6.38
CA GLU A 27 -29.88 14.73 6.94
C GLU A 27 -29.28 14.37 8.33
N GLY A 28 -28.26 15.09 8.81
CA GLY A 28 -27.96 15.11 10.27
C GLY A 28 -26.49 15.18 10.74
N ASN A 29 -25.83 16.31 10.48
CA ASN A 29 -24.78 16.98 11.27
C ASN A 29 -23.45 16.28 11.63
N GLY A 30 -22.36 16.75 11.00
CA GLY A 30 -21.11 17.05 11.72
C GLY A 30 -20.13 15.89 12.02
N GLY A 31 -19.73 15.12 11.01
CA GLY A 31 -18.58 14.21 11.12
C GLY A 31 -18.21 13.67 9.75
N GLY A 32 -17.01 13.98 9.26
CA GLY A 32 -16.54 13.51 7.96
C GLY A 32 -16.60 11.98 7.87
N VAL A 33 -17.56 11.46 7.10
CA VAL A 33 -17.67 10.03 6.84
C VAL A 33 -16.64 9.68 5.78
N LEU A 34 -15.51 9.10 6.20
CA LEU A 34 -14.55 8.44 5.32
C LEU A 34 -15.26 7.36 4.48
N PRO A 35 -15.05 7.30 3.15
CA PRO A 35 -15.75 6.37 2.30
C PRO A 35 -15.31 4.93 2.56
N ARG A 36 -16.26 4.01 2.39
CA ARG A 36 -16.05 2.57 2.55
C ARG A 36 -15.70 1.95 1.20
N PHE A 37 -14.75 1.01 1.22
CA PHE A 37 -14.56 0.04 0.14
C PHE A 37 -15.86 -0.72 -0.09
N ALA A 38 -16.49 -0.47 -1.24
CA ALA A 38 -17.79 -1.05 -1.59
C ALA A 38 -17.76 -2.59 -1.53
N GLU A 39 -16.60 -3.18 -1.83
CA GLU A 39 -16.35 -4.63 -1.77
C GLU A 39 -15.69 -5.08 -0.46
N ALA A 40 -15.70 -4.26 0.60
CA ALA A 40 -15.13 -4.64 1.89
C ALA A 40 -15.77 -5.91 2.46
N SER A 41 -17.06 -6.10 2.19
CA SER A 41 -17.80 -7.31 2.56
C SER A 41 -17.25 -8.58 1.90
N LEU A 42 -16.75 -8.51 0.66
CA LEU A 42 -16.18 -9.66 -0.04
C LEU A 42 -14.91 -10.19 0.64
N VAL A 43 -14.13 -9.29 1.23
CA VAL A 43 -12.85 -9.66 1.83
C VAL A 43 -12.92 -9.81 3.35
N ALA A 44 -13.84 -9.14 4.03
CA ALA A 44 -13.94 -9.14 5.50
C ALA A 44 -13.99 -10.56 6.09
N GLY A 45 -14.71 -11.49 5.44
CA GLY A 45 -14.80 -12.89 5.87
C GLY A 45 -13.54 -13.74 5.63
N LEU A 46 -12.54 -13.21 4.91
CA LEU A 46 -11.30 -13.88 4.54
C LEU A 46 -10.07 -13.35 5.30
N ILE A 47 -10.20 -12.26 6.05
CA ILE A 47 -9.09 -11.63 6.78
C ILE A 47 -8.90 -12.36 8.11
N SER A 48 -7.71 -12.93 8.30
CA SER A 48 -7.28 -13.44 9.62
C SER A 48 -6.60 -12.36 10.43
N SER A 49 -6.65 -12.49 11.75
CA SER A 49 -5.88 -11.65 12.65
C SER A 49 -4.39 -11.68 12.32
N SER A 50 -3.73 -10.54 12.39
CA SER A 50 -2.34 -10.35 12.02
C SER A 50 -1.56 -9.76 13.20
N VAL A 51 -0.23 -9.73 13.09
CA VAL A 51 0.62 -9.15 14.15
C VAL A 51 0.44 -7.63 14.27
N ARG A 52 -0.25 -6.99 13.31
CA ARG A 52 -0.55 -5.56 13.34
C ARG A 52 -2.01 -5.34 12.93
N ALA A 53 -2.85 -4.84 13.84
CA ALA A 53 -4.27 -4.57 13.55
C ALA A 53 -4.48 -3.74 12.26
N ALA A 54 -3.57 -2.80 11.96
CA ALA A 54 -3.60 -2.02 10.71
C ALA A 54 -3.57 -2.87 9.42
N LEU A 55 -2.99 -4.08 9.45
CA LEU A 55 -2.95 -5.02 8.33
C LEU A 55 -4.27 -5.77 8.12
N GLU A 56 -5.19 -5.69 9.07
CA GLU A 56 -6.51 -6.31 9.00
C GLU A 56 -7.52 -5.43 8.29
N SER A 57 -7.15 -4.19 7.95
CA SER A 57 -8.00 -3.32 7.13
C SER A 57 -8.27 -3.98 5.76
N PRO A 58 -9.55 -4.13 5.35
CA PRO A 58 -9.93 -4.59 4.01
C PRO A 58 -9.19 -3.88 2.88
N LEU A 59 -8.82 -2.61 3.07
CA LEU A 59 -8.07 -1.81 2.10
C LEU A 59 -6.71 -2.41 1.75
N ASN A 60 -6.04 -3.08 2.67
CA ASN A 60 -4.76 -3.75 2.38
C ASN A 60 -4.88 -4.87 1.35
N TYR A 61 -6.09 -5.41 1.19
CA TYR A 61 -6.41 -6.50 0.28
C TYR A 61 -7.06 -6.01 -1.01
N ALA A 62 -7.41 -4.73 -1.13
CA ALA A 62 -8.03 -4.17 -2.35
C ALA A 62 -7.20 -4.47 -3.61
N ARG A 63 -5.86 -4.52 -3.48
CA ARG A 63 -4.94 -4.90 -4.55
C ARG A 63 -5.22 -6.29 -5.15
N SER A 64 -5.77 -7.23 -4.39
CA SER A 64 -6.17 -8.56 -4.88
C SER A 64 -7.37 -8.53 -5.83
N TYR A 65 -8.15 -7.44 -5.77
CA TYR A 65 -9.41 -7.25 -6.50
C TYR A 65 -9.27 -6.22 -7.63
N LEU A 66 -8.07 -5.72 -7.93
CA LEU A 66 -7.84 -4.67 -8.94
C LEU A 66 -8.54 -4.96 -10.28
N ALA A 67 -8.51 -6.21 -10.72
CA ALA A 67 -9.09 -6.59 -11.98
C ALA A 67 -10.63 -6.65 -11.95
N ASP A 68 -11.23 -6.84 -10.78
CA ASP A 68 -12.68 -6.82 -10.57
C ASP A 68 -13.18 -5.38 -10.37
N LEU A 69 -12.40 -4.55 -9.66
CA LEU A 69 -12.73 -3.16 -9.36
C LEU A 69 -12.65 -2.24 -10.57
N LEU A 70 -11.71 -2.51 -11.49
CA LEU A 70 -11.56 -1.72 -12.71
C LEU A 70 -12.47 -2.25 -13.82
N PRO A 71 -13.04 -1.37 -14.67
CA PRO A 71 -13.89 -1.78 -15.78
C PRO A 71 -13.24 -2.85 -16.66
N ALA A 72 -14.04 -3.77 -17.20
CA ALA A 72 -13.55 -4.91 -17.99
C ALA A 72 -12.75 -4.48 -19.23
N CYS A 73 -13.04 -3.30 -19.78
CA CYS A 73 -12.31 -2.73 -20.92
C CYS A 73 -10.88 -2.29 -20.58
N VAL A 74 -10.57 -2.04 -19.30
CA VAL A 74 -9.22 -1.65 -18.85
C VAL A 74 -8.30 -2.87 -18.89
N PRO A 75 -7.25 -2.88 -19.73
CA PRO A 75 -6.48 -4.09 -19.98
C PRO A 75 -5.29 -4.26 -19.04
N ARG A 76 -4.83 -3.17 -18.43
CA ARG A 76 -3.56 -3.06 -17.71
C ARG A 76 -3.62 -1.89 -16.74
N ALA A 77 -2.92 -1.99 -15.61
CA ALA A 77 -2.80 -0.92 -14.62
C ALA A 77 -1.41 -0.90 -13.98
N ILE A 78 -0.97 0.27 -13.51
CA ILE A 78 0.10 0.38 -12.52
C ILE A 78 -0.57 0.61 -11.16
N TYR A 79 -0.30 -0.27 -10.21
CA TYR A 79 -0.69 -0.12 -8.82
C TYR A 79 0.45 0.51 -8.03
N LEU A 80 0.14 1.53 -7.23
CA LEU A 80 1.05 2.20 -6.30
C LEU A 80 0.37 2.25 -4.93
N ASP A 81 1.07 1.89 -3.85
CA ASP A 81 0.62 2.14 -2.48
C ASP A 81 0.59 3.66 -2.22
N SER A 82 -0.23 4.11 -1.28
CA SER A 82 -0.48 5.54 -1.02
C SER A 82 0.71 6.28 -0.41
N ASP A 83 1.73 5.56 0.02
CA ASP A 83 2.97 6.04 0.63
C ASP A 83 4.15 5.93 -0.35
N VAL A 84 3.87 6.08 -1.64
CA VAL A 84 4.82 6.13 -2.73
C VAL A 84 4.93 7.55 -3.28
N LEU A 85 6.16 8.04 -3.41
CA LEU A 85 6.47 9.28 -4.11
C LEU A 85 7.15 8.97 -5.45
N ALA A 86 6.63 9.51 -6.54
CA ALA A 86 7.24 9.42 -7.86
C ALA A 86 8.20 10.58 -8.10
N VAL A 87 9.45 10.26 -8.42
CA VAL A 87 10.53 11.23 -8.71
C VAL A 87 11.04 11.14 -10.15
N ASP A 88 10.39 10.31 -10.98
CA ASP A 88 10.68 10.11 -12.39
C ASP A 88 9.39 9.72 -13.14
N ASP A 89 9.43 9.72 -14.48
CA ASP A 89 8.26 9.48 -15.34
C ASP A 89 7.80 8.01 -15.34
N VAL A 90 6.66 7.75 -14.67
CA VAL A 90 6.02 6.43 -14.56
C VAL A 90 5.62 5.81 -15.91
N ARG A 91 5.56 6.59 -17.00
CA ARG A 91 5.32 6.04 -18.35
C ARG A 91 6.41 5.06 -18.78
N ARG A 92 7.63 5.19 -18.24
CA ARG A 92 8.72 4.23 -18.50
C ARG A 92 8.42 2.87 -17.88
N LEU A 93 7.81 2.82 -16.70
CA LEU A 93 7.34 1.57 -16.11
C LEU A 93 6.19 1.00 -16.93
N TRP A 94 5.24 1.83 -17.36
CA TRP A 94 4.12 1.42 -18.21
C TRP A 94 4.55 0.74 -19.51
N ALA A 95 5.62 1.25 -20.12
CA ALA A 95 6.21 0.73 -21.34
C ALA A 95 6.87 -0.66 -21.18
N THR A 96 7.02 -1.16 -19.96
CA THR A 96 7.54 -2.52 -19.69
C THR A 96 6.71 -3.56 -20.45
N ARG A 97 7.40 -4.38 -21.23
CA ARG A 97 6.80 -5.51 -21.92
C ARG A 97 6.68 -6.68 -20.93
N LEU A 98 5.46 -7.18 -20.77
CA LEU A 98 5.23 -8.40 -19.99
C LEU A 98 5.33 -9.61 -20.93
N PRO A 99 6.27 -10.55 -20.73
CA PRO A 99 6.29 -11.79 -21.49
C PRO A 99 4.98 -12.57 -21.28
N SER A 100 4.66 -13.50 -22.18
CA SER A 100 3.39 -14.25 -22.15
C SER A 100 3.14 -14.98 -20.82
N ALA A 101 4.22 -15.44 -20.17
CA ALA A 101 4.17 -16.15 -18.89
C ALA A 101 3.97 -15.23 -17.66
N ALA A 102 4.21 -13.93 -17.77
CA ALA A 102 4.09 -12.99 -16.66
C ALA A 102 2.78 -12.20 -16.72
N VAL A 103 2.17 -12.00 -15.54
CA VAL A 103 0.96 -11.18 -15.36
C VAL A 103 1.26 -9.93 -14.53
N VAL A 104 2.33 -9.96 -13.75
CA VAL A 104 2.81 -8.86 -12.91
C VAL A 104 4.26 -8.56 -13.26
N ALA A 105 4.63 -7.29 -13.27
CA ALA A 105 6.02 -6.84 -13.20
C ALA A 105 6.26 -6.04 -11.90
N ALA A 106 7.36 -6.33 -11.22
CA ALA A 106 7.80 -5.64 -10.01
C ALA A 106 9.31 -5.88 -9.76
N PRO A 107 9.98 -5.03 -8.96
CA PRO A 107 11.36 -5.31 -8.52
C PRO A 107 11.48 -6.60 -7.70
N GLU A 108 12.42 -7.46 -8.08
CA GLU A 108 12.72 -8.72 -7.38
C GLU A 108 13.93 -8.61 -6.45
N TYR A 109 13.82 -9.18 -5.25
CA TYR A 109 14.88 -9.27 -4.24
C TYR A 109 15.12 -10.74 -3.87
N CYS A 110 15.91 -11.43 -4.70
CA CYS A 110 16.13 -12.87 -4.58
C CYS A 110 16.99 -13.31 -3.39
N ARG A 111 17.59 -12.37 -2.64
CA ARG A 111 18.33 -12.64 -1.40
C ARG A 111 17.46 -12.66 -0.14
N ALA A 112 16.15 -12.41 -0.28
CA ALA A 112 15.24 -12.41 0.85
C ALA A 112 15.11 -13.82 1.46
N ASN A 113 15.16 -13.91 2.79
CA ASN A 113 14.92 -15.17 3.48
C ASN A 113 13.42 -15.43 3.61
N PHE A 114 12.89 -16.33 2.79
CA PHE A 114 11.47 -16.69 2.75
C PHE A 114 10.95 -17.30 4.06
N THR A 115 11.82 -17.88 4.91
CA THR A 115 11.40 -18.42 6.20
C THR A 115 10.83 -17.37 7.13
N ARG A 116 11.14 -16.08 6.92
CA ARG A 116 10.60 -14.96 7.70
C ARG A 116 9.18 -14.55 7.31
N TYR A 117 8.64 -15.07 6.22
CA TYR A 117 7.32 -14.66 5.69
C TYR A 117 6.21 -15.66 5.99
N PHE A 118 6.57 -16.87 6.43
CA PHE A 118 5.64 -17.96 6.71
C PHE A 118 6.01 -18.65 8.03
N THR A 119 5.03 -19.30 8.67
CA THR A 119 5.24 -19.96 9.96
C THR A 119 6.08 -21.22 9.83
N PRO A 120 6.73 -21.70 10.91
CA PRO A 120 7.40 -23.00 10.90
C PRO A 120 6.49 -24.15 10.45
N ALA A 121 5.22 -24.12 10.87
CA ALA A 121 4.21 -25.12 10.50
C ALA A 121 3.95 -25.19 8.98
N PHE A 122 4.03 -24.05 8.28
CA PHE A 122 3.90 -24.01 6.82
C PHE A 122 5.08 -24.71 6.13
N TRP A 123 6.29 -24.52 6.64
CA TRP A 123 7.50 -25.11 6.08
C TRP A 123 7.65 -26.59 6.42
N SER A 124 7.20 -27.02 7.59
CA SER A 124 7.25 -28.42 8.02
C SER A 124 6.24 -29.31 7.31
N ASP A 125 5.20 -28.74 6.69
CA ASP A 125 4.16 -29.48 5.95
C ASP A 125 4.59 -29.67 4.47
N PRO A 126 4.94 -30.90 4.03
CA PRO A 126 5.42 -31.14 2.67
C PRO A 126 4.39 -30.84 1.58
N ALA A 127 3.10 -30.84 1.93
CA ALA A 127 2.02 -30.52 1.01
C ALA A 127 1.80 -29.01 0.83
N LEU A 128 2.38 -28.17 1.72
CA LEU A 128 2.27 -26.72 1.69
C LEU A 128 3.57 -26.05 1.22
N GLY A 129 4.51 -25.76 2.11
CA GLY A 129 5.65 -24.89 1.82
C GLY A 129 6.53 -25.37 0.66
N PRO A 130 7.10 -26.58 0.76
CA PRO A 130 7.91 -27.15 -0.32
C PRO A 130 7.14 -27.24 -1.64
N ARG A 131 5.84 -27.58 -1.61
CA ARG A 131 5.02 -27.70 -2.82
C ARG A 131 4.69 -26.35 -3.45
N ALA A 132 4.36 -25.32 -2.66
CA ALA A 132 3.97 -24.00 -3.13
C ALA A 132 5.11 -23.28 -3.88
N PHE A 133 6.34 -23.50 -3.42
CA PHE A 133 7.54 -22.87 -3.98
C PHE A 133 8.34 -23.76 -4.92
N ARG A 134 7.86 -24.98 -5.23
CA ARG A 134 8.46 -25.84 -6.25
C ARG A 134 8.12 -25.32 -7.64
N ARG A 135 8.95 -24.43 -8.16
CA ARG A 135 8.78 -23.74 -9.45
C ARG A 135 10.06 -23.81 -10.30
N PRO A 136 9.97 -23.65 -11.63
CA PRO A 136 11.15 -23.66 -12.50
C PRO A 136 12.15 -22.54 -12.16
N ARG A 137 11.63 -21.37 -11.78
CA ARG A 137 12.42 -20.26 -11.24
C ARG A 137 12.34 -20.25 -9.72
N PRO A 138 13.47 -20.10 -9.01
CA PRO A 138 13.46 -19.90 -7.57
C PRO A 138 12.58 -18.71 -7.18
N PRO A 139 11.86 -18.79 -6.04
CA PRO A 139 11.04 -17.68 -5.58
C PRO A 139 11.92 -16.49 -5.17
N CYS A 140 11.63 -15.32 -5.72
CA CYS A 140 12.21 -14.06 -5.29
C CYS A 140 11.14 -13.22 -4.58
N TYR A 141 11.54 -12.49 -3.53
CA TYR A 141 10.65 -11.54 -2.89
C TYR A 141 10.38 -10.38 -3.84
N PHE A 142 9.15 -9.89 -3.85
CA PHE A 142 8.83 -8.59 -4.41
C PHE A 142 7.87 -7.89 -3.46
N ASN A 143 8.02 -6.58 -3.36
CA ASN A 143 7.09 -5.76 -2.60
C ASN A 143 5.83 -5.51 -3.45
N THR A 144 4.64 -5.66 -2.86
CA THR A 144 3.35 -5.57 -3.56
C THR A 144 2.79 -4.15 -3.64
N GLY A 145 3.54 -3.13 -3.19
CA GLY A 145 3.13 -1.74 -3.22
C GLY A 145 3.49 -0.99 -4.49
N VAL A 146 4.25 -1.61 -5.41
CA VAL A 146 4.41 -1.13 -6.78
C VAL A 146 4.34 -2.32 -7.72
N MET A 147 3.35 -2.34 -8.61
CA MET A 147 3.15 -3.43 -9.57
C MET A 147 2.61 -2.90 -10.90
N LEU A 148 3.18 -3.35 -12.02
CA LEU A 148 2.51 -3.29 -13.31
C LEU A 148 1.74 -4.59 -13.53
N VAL A 149 0.44 -4.51 -13.82
CA VAL A 149 -0.45 -5.68 -13.87
C VAL A 149 -1.17 -5.76 -15.20
N ASP A 150 -1.12 -6.92 -15.85
CA ASP A 150 -1.98 -7.27 -16.99
C ASP A 150 -3.34 -7.75 -16.46
N LEU A 151 -4.34 -6.88 -16.47
CA LEU A 151 -5.66 -7.17 -15.92
C LEU A 151 -6.44 -8.16 -16.78
N ARG A 152 -6.17 -8.22 -18.10
CA ARG A 152 -6.83 -9.23 -18.97
C ARG A 152 -6.39 -10.63 -18.57
N ARG A 153 -5.08 -10.86 -18.45
CA ARG A 153 -4.53 -12.16 -18.03
C ARG A 153 -4.86 -12.46 -16.58
N TRP A 154 -4.90 -11.43 -15.72
CA TRP A 154 -5.34 -11.57 -14.33
C TRP A 154 -6.75 -12.18 -14.24
N ARG A 155 -7.72 -11.60 -14.98
CA ARG A 155 -9.11 -12.08 -15.05
C ARG A 155 -9.18 -13.48 -15.65
N ALA A 156 -8.57 -13.67 -16.83
CA ALA A 156 -8.65 -14.93 -17.59
C ALA A 156 -8.13 -16.14 -16.79
N ALA A 157 -7.03 -15.97 -16.04
CA ALA A 157 -6.46 -17.03 -15.23
C ALA A 157 -7.03 -17.12 -13.80
N GLY A 158 -7.94 -16.20 -13.43
CA GLY A 158 -8.63 -16.19 -12.14
C GLY A 158 -7.68 -15.96 -10.95
N TYR A 159 -6.72 -15.04 -11.06
CA TYR A 159 -5.71 -14.83 -10.02
C TYR A 159 -6.29 -14.37 -8.68
N ARG A 160 -7.37 -13.59 -8.69
CA ARG A 160 -8.15 -13.26 -7.49
C ARG A 160 -8.50 -14.53 -6.69
N ARG A 161 -9.15 -15.52 -7.33
CA ARG A 161 -9.57 -16.77 -6.67
C ARG A 161 -8.39 -17.57 -6.11
N ARG A 162 -7.23 -17.53 -6.78
CA ARG A 162 -6.01 -18.19 -6.29
C ARG A 162 -5.48 -17.53 -5.02
N ILE A 163 -5.53 -16.20 -4.95
CA ILE A 163 -5.17 -15.43 -3.75
C ILE A 163 -6.16 -15.74 -2.63
N GLU A 164 -7.46 -15.68 -2.90
CA GLU A 164 -8.52 -16.00 -1.93
C GLU A 164 -8.40 -17.42 -1.37
N ALA A 165 -8.00 -18.41 -2.18
CA ALA A 165 -7.78 -19.78 -1.71
C ALA A 165 -6.68 -19.86 -0.63
N TRP A 166 -5.57 -19.12 -0.80
CA TRP A 166 -4.52 -19.04 0.22
C TRP A 166 -4.96 -18.25 1.46
N MET A 167 -5.81 -17.24 1.31
CA MET A 167 -6.43 -16.53 2.43
C MET A 167 -7.39 -17.44 3.20
N GLY A 168 -8.18 -18.26 2.50
CA GLY A 168 -9.05 -19.27 3.10
C GLY A 168 -8.27 -20.31 3.90
N LEU A 169 -7.17 -20.83 3.34
CA LEU A 169 -6.27 -21.74 4.07
C LEU A 169 -5.69 -21.08 5.32
N GLN A 170 -5.27 -19.81 5.23
CA GLN A 170 -4.74 -19.05 6.37
C GLN A 170 -5.75 -18.93 7.52
N ARG A 171 -7.07 -18.83 7.23
CA ARG A 171 -8.10 -18.82 8.28
C ARG A 171 -8.22 -20.16 8.99
N GLN A 172 -8.05 -21.26 8.27
CA GLN A 172 -8.14 -22.61 8.83
C GLN A 172 -6.86 -23.00 9.58
N ARG A 173 -5.70 -22.62 9.04
CA ARG A 173 -4.38 -22.95 9.53
C ARG A 173 -3.48 -21.73 9.39
N ARG A 174 -2.97 -21.21 10.49
CA ARG A 174 -2.09 -20.03 10.50
C ARG A 174 -0.73 -20.36 9.85
N ILE A 175 -0.57 -19.96 8.60
CA ILE A 175 0.61 -20.21 7.76
C ILE A 175 1.49 -18.96 7.55
N TYR A 176 1.00 -17.76 7.87
CA TYR A 176 1.78 -16.51 7.85
C TYR A 176 1.19 -15.43 8.77
N GLU A 177 1.88 -14.29 8.91
CA GLU A 177 1.48 -13.18 9.80
C GLU A 177 1.52 -11.78 9.15
N LEU A 178 1.91 -11.68 7.88
CA LEU A 178 2.25 -10.42 7.20
C LEU A 178 1.10 -9.84 6.33
N GLY A 179 -0.15 -10.04 6.75
CA GLY A 179 -1.32 -9.49 6.07
C GLY A 179 -1.48 -9.97 4.63
N SER A 180 -1.63 -9.06 3.67
CA SER A 180 -1.93 -9.37 2.26
C SER A 180 -0.71 -9.77 1.41
N LEU A 181 0.52 -9.58 1.91
CA LEU A 181 1.74 -9.89 1.14
C LEU A 181 1.97 -11.40 0.90
N PRO A 182 1.88 -12.29 1.90
CA PRO A 182 2.19 -13.72 1.70
C PRO A 182 1.34 -14.41 0.64
N PRO A 183 0.01 -14.17 0.52
CA PRO A 183 -0.78 -14.69 -0.60
C PRO A 183 -0.23 -14.30 -1.98
N PHE A 184 0.27 -13.08 -2.14
CA PHE A 184 0.91 -12.65 -3.38
C PHE A 184 2.21 -13.42 -3.64
N LEU A 185 3.04 -13.61 -2.61
CA LEU A 185 4.28 -14.40 -2.76
C LEU A 185 3.97 -15.85 -3.14
N LEU A 186 2.96 -16.47 -2.52
CA LEU A 186 2.52 -17.84 -2.83
C LEU A 186 2.03 -18.00 -4.27
N VAL A 187 1.42 -16.96 -4.84
CA VAL A 187 0.88 -16.97 -6.20
C VAL A 187 1.94 -16.58 -7.24
N PHE A 188 2.75 -15.56 -6.96
CA PHE A 188 3.56 -14.88 -7.98
C PHE A 188 5.08 -15.02 -7.82
N ALA A 189 5.62 -15.38 -6.65
CA ALA A 189 7.08 -15.47 -6.49
C ALA A 189 7.69 -16.46 -7.51
N GLY A 190 8.71 -16.00 -8.25
CA GLY A 190 9.32 -16.76 -9.35
C GLY A 190 8.53 -16.77 -10.66
N ALA A 191 7.40 -16.06 -10.75
CA ALA A 191 6.51 -16.00 -11.93
C ALA A 191 6.16 -14.56 -12.36
N ILE A 192 6.87 -13.56 -11.85
CA ILE A 192 6.75 -12.17 -12.29
C ILE A 192 7.84 -11.81 -13.29
N GLU A 193 7.60 -10.72 -14.02
CA GLU A 193 8.64 -10.05 -14.79
C GLU A 193 9.45 -9.12 -13.86
N ALA A 194 10.75 -9.30 -13.81
CA ALA A 194 11.62 -8.47 -13.00
C ALA A 194 11.84 -7.11 -13.68
N VAL A 195 11.63 -6.02 -12.95
CA VAL A 195 12.00 -4.68 -13.40
C VAL A 195 13.09 -4.09 -12.50
N ASP A 196 13.75 -3.05 -13.00
CA ASP A 196 14.81 -2.34 -12.27
C ASP A 196 14.35 -1.89 -10.87
N HIS A 197 15.22 -2.01 -9.87
CA HIS A 197 14.95 -1.66 -8.47
C HIS A 197 14.57 -0.19 -8.28
N ARG A 198 14.89 0.70 -9.23
CA ARG A 198 14.46 2.09 -9.24
C ARG A 198 12.94 2.27 -9.11
N TRP A 199 12.18 1.28 -9.56
CA TRP A 199 10.72 1.31 -9.55
C TRP A 199 10.12 1.00 -8.18
N ASN A 200 10.89 0.60 -7.18
CA ASN A 200 10.35 0.44 -5.83
C ASN A 200 11.48 0.52 -4.79
N GLN A 201 11.88 1.73 -4.41
CA GLN A 201 12.79 1.93 -3.28
C GLN A 201 12.02 1.77 -1.97
N HIS A 202 11.69 0.52 -1.65
CA HIS A 202 10.86 0.16 -0.51
C HIS A 202 11.64 0.13 0.81
N GLY A 203 10.92 0.16 1.93
CA GLY A 203 11.48 0.08 3.27
C GLY A 203 11.84 1.43 3.89
N LEU A 204 11.49 2.56 3.25
CA LEU A 204 11.75 3.89 3.80
C LEU A 204 10.93 4.18 5.07
N GLY A 205 9.89 3.37 5.33
CA GLY A 205 9.18 3.37 6.61
C GLY A 205 10.00 2.83 7.79
N GLY A 206 11.28 2.54 7.58
CA GLY A 206 12.25 2.13 8.59
C GLY A 206 12.25 0.64 8.85
N ASP A 207 13.17 0.21 9.72
CA ASP A 207 13.09 -1.16 10.23
C ASP A 207 11.87 -1.34 11.17
N ASN A 208 11.34 -2.56 11.24
CA ASN A 208 10.14 -2.84 12.04
C ASN A 208 10.43 -3.13 13.52
N VAL A 209 11.71 -3.13 13.94
CA VAL A 209 12.23 -3.59 15.24
C VAL A 209 12.64 -2.41 16.13
N HIS A 210 13.57 -1.58 15.66
CA HIS A 210 14.09 -0.37 16.28
C HIS A 210 13.53 0.91 15.64
N GLY A 211 12.83 0.81 14.51
CA GLY A 211 12.27 1.99 13.82
C GLY A 211 13.33 2.83 13.10
N SER A 212 14.55 2.31 12.93
CA SER A 212 15.66 3.08 12.35
C SER A 212 15.41 3.44 10.89
N CYS A 213 15.90 4.61 10.49
CA CYS A 213 15.86 5.08 9.12
C CYS A 213 16.67 4.16 8.21
N ARG A 214 16.12 3.84 7.04
CA ARG A 214 16.82 3.04 6.03
C ARG A 214 17.28 3.91 4.86
N PRO A 215 18.49 3.69 4.34
CA PRO A 215 18.93 4.34 3.11
C PRO A 215 18.20 3.75 1.89
N LEU A 216 18.30 4.46 0.76
CA LEU A 216 17.90 3.95 -0.55
C LEU A 216 18.72 2.69 -0.90
N HIS A 217 18.15 1.82 -1.72
CA HIS A 217 18.92 0.77 -2.37
C HIS A 217 19.91 1.39 -3.39
N PRO A 218 21.04 0.72 -3.67
CA PRO A 218 21.97 1.19 -4.69
C PRO A 218 21.32 1.31 -6.07
N GLY A 219 21.71 2.32 -6.83
CA GLY A 219 21.26 2.54 -8.21
C GLY A 219 20.35 3.75 -8.38
N PRO A 220 19.75 3.91 -9.57
CA PRO A 220 18.86 5.02 -9.85
C PRO A 220 17.54 4.90 -9.04
N VAL A 221 16.86 6.04 -8.88
CA VAL A 221 15.59 6.11 -8.16
C VAL A 221 14.53 6.70 -9.08
N SER A 222 13.37 6.05 -9.14
CA SER A 222 12.19 6.54 -9.87
C SER A 222 10.96 6.58 -8.98
N LEU A 223 10.81 5.62 -8.05
CA LEU A 223 9.75 5.57 -7.06
C LEU A 223 10.34 5.33 -5.66
N MET A 224 10.02 6.21 -4.72
CA MET A 224 10.39 6.14 -3.30
C MET A 224 9.21 5.63 -2.49
N HIS A 225 9.38 4.60 -1.67
CA HIS A 225 8.25 3.94 -1.03
C HIS A 225 8.46 3.76 0.48
N TRP A 226 7.64 4.45 1.28
CA TRP A 226 7.60 4.38 2.75
C TRP A 226 6.90 3.14 3.30
N SER A 227 7.13 2.01 2.63
CA SER A 227 6.67 0.70 3.08
C SER A 227 7.25 0.41 4.47
N GLY A 228 6.40 0.03 5.42
CA GLY A 228 6.83 -0.19 6.80
C GLY A 228 5.87 0.47 7.80
N LYS A 229 6.31 0.56 9.05
CA LYS A 229 5.52 1.17 10.14
C LYS A 229 5.61 2.70 10.14
N GLY A 230 6.82 3.26 10.01
CA GLY A 230 6.99 4.70 10.06
C GLY A 230 6.50 5.35 8.78
N LYS A 231 5.71 6.41 8.92
CA LYS A 231 5.25 7.23 7.79
C LYS A 231 5.92 8.59 7.81
N PRO A 232 6.16 9.17 6.63
CA PRO A 232 6.90 10.42 6.55
C PRO A 232 6.12 11.56 7.24
N TRP A 233 4.80 11.67 7.02
CA TRP A 233 3.95 12.66 7.69
C TRP A 233 3.98 12.52 9.21
N ASP A 234 3.81 11.32 9.76
CA ASP A 234 3.84 11.08 11.22
C ASP A 234 5.18 11.53 11.84
N ARG A 235 6.30 11.28 11.15
CA ARG A 235 7.65 11.64 11.63
C ARG A 235 7.95 13.12 11.46
N LEU A 236 7.44 13.74 10.39
CA LEU A 236 7.53 15.19 10.16
C LEU A 236 6.75 15.95 11.22
N ASP A 237 5.50 15.54 11.48
CA ASP A 237 4.62 16.13 12.50
C ASP A 237 5.21 15.99 13.90
N ALA A 238 5.84 14.84 14.19
CA ALA A 238 6.55 14.61 15.46
C ALA A 238 7.92 15.33 15.56
N ALA A 239 8.30 16.14 14.56
CA ALA A 239 9.60 16.82 14.47
C ALA A 239 10.81 15.87 14.60
N ASN A 240 10.65 14.60 14.23
CA ASN A 240 11.70 13.57 14.25
C ASN A 240 11.81 12.85 12.89
N PRO A 241 12.09 13.58 11.79
CA PRO A 241 12.11 13.00 10.46
C PRO A 241 13.38 12.17 10.22
N CYS A 242 13.23 11.06 9.49
CA CYS A 242 14.35 10.47 8.79
C CYS A 242 14.85 11.42 7.68
N PRO A 243 16.13 11.34 7.27
CA PRO A 243 16.67 12.24 6.25
C PRO A 243 15.85 12.32 4.96
N LEU A 244 15.27 11.20 4.52
CA LEU A 244 14.46 11.12 3.29
C LEU A 244 13.03 11.62 3.48
N ASP A 245 12.49 11.67 4.70
CA ASP A 245 11.11 12.11 4.96
C ASP A 245 10.92 13.57 4.52
N ARG A 246 11.98 14.39 4.57
CA ARG A 246 11.95 15.78 4.09
C ARG A 246 11.66 15.91 2.60
N ILE A 247 11.89 14.86 1.81
CA ILE A 247 11.56 14.84 0.38
C ILE A 247 10.03 14.71 0.19
N TRP A 248 9.32 14.12 1.15
CA TRP A 248 7.86 14.05 1.16
C TRP A 248 7.22 15.41 1.46
N ALA A 249 7.81 16.20 2.36
CA ALA A 249 7.20 17.41 2.92
C ALA A 249 6.59 18.39 1.88
N PRO A 250 7.20 18.67 0.71
CA PRO A 250 6.59 19.56 -0.29
C PRO A 250 5.32 19.02 -0.95
N TYR A 251 5.04 17.72 -0.80
CA TYR A 251 3.90 17.02 -1.37
C TYR A 251 2.83 16.70 -0.33
N ASP A 252 3.06 17.06 0.93
CA ASP A 252 2.06 16.90 1.96
C ASP A 252 0.95 17.94 1.76
N LEU A 253 -0.23 17.47 1.36
CA LEU A 253 -1.39 18.31 1.09
C LEU A 253 -2.22 18.55 2.35
N TYR A 254 -1.81 18.01 3.51
CA TYR A 254 -2.51 18.23 4.76
C TYR A 254 -2.40 19.69 5.20
N ILE A 255 -3.55 20.33 5.35
CA ILE A 255 -3.65 21.68 5.91
C ILE A 255 -4.13 21.51 7.35
N PRO A 256 -3.31 21.80 8.38
CA PRO A 256 -3.73 21.67 9.76
C PRO A 256 -4.86 22.66 10.07
N PRO A 257 -5.81 22.31 10.95
CA PRO A 257 -6.79 23.26 11.42
C PRO A 257 -6.10 24.45 12.10
N PRO A 258 -6.68 25.66 12.02
CA PRO A 258 -6.13 26.81 12.71
C PRO A 258 -6.01 26.51 14.22
N PRO A 259 -4.99 27.06 14.90
CA PRO A 259 -4.87 26.90 16.34
C PRO A 259 -6.13 27.44 17.03
N PRO A 260 -6.54 26.85 18.16
CA PRO A 260 -7.67 27.39 18.93
C PRO A 260 -7.39 28.86 19.29
N PRO A 261 -8.43 29.71 19.35
CA PRO A 261 -8.25 31.09 19.78
C PRO A 261 -7.64 31.12 21.19
N PRO A 262 -6.78 32.12 21.48
CA PRO A 262 -6.24 32.26 22.82
C PRO A 262 -7.38 32.37 23.84
N PRO A 263 -7.21 31.84 25.06
CA PRO A 263 -8.21 31.98 26.11
C PRO A 263 -8.52 33.48 26.30
N SER A 264 -9.81 33.83 26.32
CA SER A 264 -10.24 35.18 26.62
C SER A 264 -9.70 35.58 27.98
N HIS A 265 -8.85 36.61 28.04
CA HIS A 265 -8.47 37.24 29.28
C HIS A 265 -9.71 37.83 29.92
N GLU A 266 -10.33 37.11 30.86
CA GLU A 266 -11.18 37.74 31.87
C GLU A 266 -10.26 38.65 32.68
N SER A 267 -10.38 39.95 32.41
CA SER A 267 -9.80 40.99 33.24
C SER A 267 -10.44 40.90 34.63
N ASN A 268 -9.74 40.28 35.58
CA ASN A 268 -10.09 40.35 36.99
C ASN A 268 -9.90 41.79 37.49
N SER A 269 -10.91 42.64 37.27
CA SER A 269 -11.02 43.95 37.89
C SER A 269 -11.70 43.81 39.25
N SER A 270 -10.95 43.45 40.29
CA SER A 270 -11.29 43.82 41.68
C SER A 270 -10.25 43.29 42.67
N PHE A 271 -9.25 44.11 42.99
CA PHE A 271 -8.68 44.14 44.35
C PHE A 271 -8.33 45.59 44.68
N SER A 272 -9.24 46.24 45.39
CA SER A 272 -8.98 47.46 46.16
C SER A 272 -9.59 47.28 47.55
N HIS A 273 -8.93 47.86 48.55
CA HIS A 273 -9.14 47.82 50.00
C HIS A 273 -8.43 46.66 50.72
N SER A 274 -7.68 46.87 51.79
CA SER A 274 -7.28 48.07 52.55
C SER A 274 -6.18 47.60 53.52
N LEU A 275 -5.08 48.35 53.63
CA LEU A 275 -4.10 48.16 54.70
C LEU A 275 -4.67 48.70 56.02
N SER A 276 -4.60 47.90 57.08
CA SER A 276 -4.65 48.39 58.46
C SER A 276 -4.06 47.35 59.42
N SER A 277 -2.97 47.74 60.10
CA SER A 277 -2.54 47.42 61.49
C SER A 277 -2.94 46.05 62.07
N TRP A 278 -2.04 45.17 62.55
CA TRP A 278 -0.98 45.35 63.54
C TRP A 278 0.19 44.38 63.27
#